data_AF-A0A2T9Y9X4-F1
#
_entry.id   AF-A0A2T9Y9X4-F1
#
_cell.length_a   1.000
_cell.length_b   1.000
_cell.length_c   1.000
_cell.angle_alpha   90.00
_cell.angle_beta   90.00
_cell.angle_gamma   90.00
#
_symmetry.space_group_name_H-M   'P 1'
#
loop_
_entity.id
_entity.type
_entity.pdbx_description
1 polymer ?
#
loop_
_entity_poly.entity_id
_entity_poly.type
_entity_poly.pdbx_seq_one_letter_code
_entity_poly.pdbx_strand_id
1 'polypeptide(L)'
;MSSEQSGSRLNRMSPNSEPRFDTEIFLEILDSEVFVDLGRLRKCSRNGIPEKLRPTVWKYLLGVEKPDRSNELSLRKDRAGRYAEMDKNNSDTGKRIRGEVNRYFQRLGKNNFFDPREDTSKFESIICAYLNSNNQIEYKPSFVQMCAPFVHIIPEEYDAYYCFESLMTKIEDYSSVHSTNQQVAQFLSYFRAGFPDMYSNFEDEEINFSEFVSIWLKALLAPQLPLSCVLRLWDVYFSMPDFMEFHPFVCLSILSYLKDSLEELEHSEIKAVIFRLPELDVSSIVNHAVNLQRKIDLLKF
;
A
#
# COMPACT_ATOMS: atom_id res chain seq x y z
N MET A 1 -53.15 -22.75 4.76
CA MET A 1 -53.11 -21.60 3.83
C MET A 1 -53.44 -20.37 4.67
N SER A 2 -52.59 -19.41 4.96
CA SER A 2 -51.25 -19.08 4.51
C SER A 2 -50.61 -18.24 5.61
N SER A 3 -49.31 -18.42 5.79
CA SER A 3 -48.44 -17.65 6.68
C SER A 3 -48.30 -16.20 6.21
N GLU A 4 -48.62 -15.23 7.05
CA GLU A 4 -48.16 -13.84 6.89
C GLU A 4 -46.99 -13.58 7.85
N GLN A 5 -45.80 -13.52 7.27
CA GLN A 5 -44.57 -13.15 7.93
C GLN A 5 -44.57 -11.63 8.20
N SER A 6 -44.36 -11.31 9.46
CA SER A 6 -43.91 -10.01 9.97
C SER A 6 -42.61 -9.59 9.26
N GLY A 7 -42.73 -8.69 8.29
CA GLY A 7 -41.59 -8.05 7.63
C GLY A 7 -40.88 -7.09 8.59
N SER A 8 -39.70 -7.50 9.04
CA SER A 8 -38.74 -6.63 9.71
C SER A 8 -38.26 -5.55 8.73
N ARG A 9 -38.52 -4.28 9.07
CA ARG A 9 -37.92 -3.12 8.40
C ARG A 9 -36.45 -3.04 8.80
N LEU A 10 -35.60 -3.77 8.08
CA LEU A 10 -34.18 -3.47 8.01
C LEU A 10 -34.01 -2.19 7.20
N ASN A 11 -33.60 -1.12 7.88
CA ASN A 11 -33.14 0.12 7.25
C ASN A 11 -32.09 -0.23 6.19
N ARG A 12 -32.43 -0.04 4.92
CA ARG A 12 -31.46 -0.03 3.82
C ARG A 12 -30.59 1.21 4.02
N MET A 13 -29.39 1.03 4.58
CA MET A 13 -28.34 2.03 4.47
C MET A 13 -28.04 2.23 2.98
N SER A 14 -28.14 3.48 2.53
CA SER A 14 -27.81 3.88 1.17
C SER A 14 -26.32 3.62 0.90
N PRO A 15 -25.95 2.92 -0.19
CA PRO A 15 -24.56 2.55 -0.46
C PRO A 15 -23.82 3.66 -1.21
N ASN A 16 -23.87 4.91 -0.73
CA ASN A 16 -23.16 6.04 -1.37
C ASN A 16 -23.01 7.27 -0.46
N SER A 17 -22.42 7.09 0.73
CA SER A 17 -21.76 8.21 1.41
C SER A 17 -20.26 7.99 1.26
N GLU A 18 -19.66 8.57 0.22
CA GLU A 18 -18.22 8.80 0.24
C GLU A 18 -17.87 9.45 1.59
N PRO A 19 -16.77 9.05 2.25
CA PRO A 19 -16.27 9.77 3.40
C PRO A 19 -16.22 11.25 3.04
N ARG A 20 -16.75 12.14 3.88
CA ARG A 20 -16.59 13.58 3.67
C ARG A 20 -15.11 13.93 3.88
N PHE A 21 -14.32 13.71 2.83
CA PHE A 21 -13.01 14.31 2.73
C PHE A 21 -13.20 15.81 2.56
N ASP A 22 -12.40 16.61 3.24
CA ASP A 22 -12.33 18.05 2.98
C ASP A 22 -11.60 18.28 1.65
N THR A 23 -12.25 17.89 0.55
CA THR A 23 -11.77 18.08 -0.82
C THR A 23 -11.41 19.54 -1.07
N GLU A 24 -12.16 20.47 -0.47
CA GLU A 24 -11.89 21.91 -0.50
C GLU A 24 -10.50 22.26 0.03
N ILE A 25 -10.02 21.63 1.10
CA ILE A 25 -8.68 21.87 1.65
C ILE A 25 -7.60 21.41 0.67
N PHE A 26 -7.79 20.26 0.02
CA PHE A 26 -6.84 19.79 -0.98
C PHE A 26 -6.79 20.72 -2.20
N LEU A 27 -7.96 21.16 -2.70
CA LEU A 27 -8.02 22.08 -3.82
C LEU A 27 -7.37 23.42 -3.45
N GLU A 28 -7.66 23.99 -2.29
CA GLU A 28 -7.02 25.22 -1.81
C GLU A 28 -5.49 25.12 -1.80
N ILE A 29 -4.94 23.99 -1.34
CA ILE A 29 -3.49 23.77 -1.31
C ILE A 29 -2.91 23.58 -2.72
N LEU A 30 -3.62 22.86 -3.59
CA LEU A 30 -3.16 22.51 -4.94
C LEU A 30 -3.37 23.63 -5.97
N ASP A 31 -4.30 24.56 -5.73
CA ASP A 31 -4.60 25.71 -6.59
C ASP A 31 -3.59 26.86 -6.40
N SER A 32 -2.72 26.77 -5.40
CA SER A 32 -1.61 27.72 -5.24
C SER A 32 -0.71 27.73 -6.48
N GLU A 33 -0.60 28.89 -7.12
CA GLU A 33 0.16 29.06 -8.37
C GLU A 33 1.67 28.93 -8.17
N VAL A 34 2.18 29.34 -7.00
CA VAL A 34 3.62 29.47 -6.75
C VAL A 34 4.16 28.30 -5.94
N PHE A 35 3.44 27.89 -4.88
CA PHE A 35 3.98 26.98 -3.88
C PHE A 35 2.93 26.08 -3.23
N VAL A 36 3.16 24.76 -3.24
CA VAL A 36 2.31 23.78 -2.57
C VAL A 36 2.79 23.53 -1.14
N ASP A 37 1.95 23.84 -0.16
CA ASP A 37 2.27 23.59 1.26
C ASP A 37 2.22 22.10 1.60
N LEU A 38 3.38 21.44 1.55
CA LEU A 38 3.51 20.02 1.91
C LEU A 38 3.16 19.71 3.36
N GLY A 39 3.33 20.67 4.28
CA GLY A 39 2.99 20.47 5.69
C GLY A 39 1.48 20.31 5.87
N ARG A 40 0.72 21.22 5.27
CA ARG A 40 -0.75 21.13 5.20
C ARG A 40 -1.19 19.90 4.42
N LEU A 41 -0.56 19.63 3.27
CA LEU A 41 -0.90 18.49 2.41
C LEU A 41 -0.72 17.15 3.15
N ARG A 42 0.40 16.97 3.87
CA ARG A 42 0.62 15.81 4.74
C ARG A 42 -0.44 15.73 5.83
N LYS A 43 -0.74 16.85 6.50
CA LYS A 43 -1.72 16.87 7.60
C LYS A 43 -3.11 16.41 7.16
N CYS A 44 -3.62 16.89 6.02
CA CYS A 44 -4.95 16.48 5.53
C CYS A 44 -4.95 15.07 4.94
N SER A 45 -3.84 14.60 4.35
CA SER A 45 -3.74 13.26 3.74
C SER A 45 -3.82 12.10 4.74
N ARG A 46 -3.54 12.32 6.03
CA ARG A 46 -3.62 11.28 7.08
C ARG A 46 -5.00 10.61 7.17
N ASN A 47 -6.06 11.36 6.88
CA ASN A 47 -7.44 10.86 6.94
C ASN A 47 -7.92 10.26 5.61
N GLY A 48 -7.03 10.17 4.62
CA GLY A 48 -7.32 9.71 3.27
C GLY A 48 -7.38 10.87 2.27
N ILE A 49 -7.15 10.53 1.01
CA ILE A 49 -7.13 11.50 -0.10
C ILE A 49 -8.33 11.20 -1.02
N PRO A 50 -9.08 12.22 -1.49
CA PRO A 50 -10.09 12.03 -2.51
C PRO A 50 -9.54 11.33 -3.74
N GLU A 51 -10.26 10.34 -4.28
CA GLU A 51 -9.75 9.46 -5.34
C GLU A 51 -9.21 10.22 -6.56
N LYS A 52 -9.94 11.26 -7.01
CA LYS A 52 -9.56 12.10 -8.15
C LYS A 52 -8.31 12.94 -7.91
N LEU A 53 -7.97 13.22 -6.64
CA LEU A 53 -6.82 14.05 -6.28
C LEU A 53 -5.59 13.20 -5.95
N ARG A 54 -5.77 11.92 -5.63
CA ARG A 54 -4.70 10.98 -5.27
C ARG A 54 -3.51 11.00 -6.24
N PRO A 55 -3.68 11.00 -7.57
CA PRO A 55 -2.54 10.99 -8.50
C PRO A 55 -1.64 12.22 -8.34
N THR A 56 -2.25 13.40 -8.14
CA THR A 56 -1.51 14.65 -7.96
C THR A 56 -0.87 14.73 -6.58
N VAL A 57 -1.64 14.38 -5.53
CA VAL A 57 -1.16 14.46 -4.14
C VAL A 57 0.00 13.48 -3.90
N TRP A 58 -0.09 12.24 -4.38
CA TRP A 58 0.97 11.25 -4.21
C TRP A 58 2.28 11.68 -4.85
N LYS A 59 2.25 12.31 -6.03
CA LYS A 59 3.46 12.86 -6.66
C LYS A 59 4.19 13.87 -5.76
N TYR A 60 3.46 14.74 -5.07
CA TYR A 60 4.05 15.67 -4.10
C TYR A 60 4.57 14.95 -2.85
N LEU A 61 3.78 14.04 -2.29
CA LEU A 61 4.13 13.34 -1.05
C LEU A 61 5.33 12.39 -1.22
N LEU A 62 5.48 11.78 -2.39
CA LEU A 62 6.64 10.98 -2.78
C LEU A 62 7.82 11.82 -3.29
N GLY A 63 7.67 13.14 -3.40
CA GLY A 63 8.74 14.05 -3.83
C GLY A 63 9.06 14.02 -5.32
N VAL A 64 8.19 13.44 -6.15
CA VAL A 64 8.29 13.46 -7.61
C VAL A 64 8.04 14.88 -8.13
N GLU A 65 7.03 15.55 -7.58
CA GLU A 65 6.76 16.97 -7.82
C GLU A 65 7.37 17.84 -6.72
N LYS A 66 7.96 18.96 -7.12
CA LYS A 66 8.54 19.92 -6.19
C LYS A 66 7.48 20.90 -5.68
N PRO A 67 7.52 21.31 -4.40
CA PRO A 67 6.59 22.29 -3.85
C PRO A 67 6.58 23.62 -4.61
N ASP A 68 7.76 24.09 -5.01
CA ASP A 68 7.95 25.26 -5.86
C ASP A 68 7.60 24.93 -7.32
N ARG A 69 6.62 25.66 -7.86
CA ARG A 69 6.10 25.46 -9.22
C ARG A 69 6.81 26.26 -10.30
N SER A 70 7.79 27.10 -9.93
CA SER A 70 8.48 28.01 -10.88
C SER A 70 9.06 27.30 -12.11
N ASN A 71 9.46 26.03 -11.98
CA ASN A 71 10.03 25.22 -13.07
C ASN A 71 9.23 23.95 -13.38
N GLU A 72 7.97 23.86 -12.96
CA GLU A 72 7.17 22.63 -13.02
C GLU A 72 7.09 22.04 -14.44
N LEU A 73 6.73 22.86 -15.43
CA LEU A 73 6.60 22.42 -16.82
C LEU A 73 7.93 21.90 -17.39
N SER A 74 9.03 22.59 -17.10
CA SER A 74 10.36 22.17 -17.57
C SER A 74 10.80 20.86 -16.92
N LEU A 75 10.57 20.69 -15.62
CA LEU A 75 10.91 19.48 -14.89
C LEU A 75 10.06 18.28 -15.34
N ARG A 76 8.76 18.49 -15.60
CA ARG A 76 7.88 17.46 -16.17
C ARG A 76 8.38 17.00 -17.54
N LYS A 77 8.72 17.95 -18.43
CA LYS A 77 9.25 17.64 -19.76
C LYS A 77 10.57 16.88 -19.69
N ASP A 78 11.48 17.29 -18.81
CA ASP A 78 12.75 16.61 -18.56
C ASP A 78 12.54 15.17 -18.07
N ARG A 79 11.69 14.98 -17.04
CA ARG A 79 11.34 13.65 -16.52
C ARG A 79 10.75 12.74 -17.59
N ALA A 80 9.82 13.25 -18.40
CA ALA A 80 9.21 12.51 -19.50
C ALA A 80 10.24 12.12 -20.57
N GLY A 81 11.16 13.03 -20.92
CA GLY A 81 12.27 12.76 -21.85
C GLY A 81 13.20 11.66 -21.33
N ARG A 82 13.67 11.79 -20.08
CA ARG A 82 14.51 10.78 -19.44
C ARG A 82 13.84 9.41 -19.38
N TYR A 83 12.57 9.35 -19.01
CA TYR A 83 11.82 8.09 -19.00
C TYR A 83 11.70 7.48 -20.39
N ALA A 84 11.43 8.29 -21.42
CA ALA A 84 11.32 7.81 -22.79
C ALA A 84 12.63 7.13 -23.27
N GLU A 85 13.78 7.66 -22.87
CA GLU A 85 15.12 7.15 -23.21
C GLU A 85 15.55 5.88 -22.41
N MET A 86 14.87 5.55 -21.31
CA MET A 86 15.20 4.36 -20.51
C MET A 86 14.98 3.05 -21.27
N ASP A 87 15.88 2.10 -21.05
CA ASP A 87 15.72 0.73 -21.54
C ASP A 87 14.63 -0.03 -20.76
N LYS A 88 13.57 -0.39 -21.47
CA LYS A 88 12.39 -1.10 -20.94
C LYS A 88 12.36 -2.57 -21.37
N ASN A 89 13.38 -3.04 -22.08
CA ASN A 89 13.39 -4.37 -22.67
C ASN A 89 14.12 -5.36 -21.77
N ASN A 90 13.44 -6.45 -21.42
CA ASN A 90 14.07 -7.62 -20.81
C ASN A 90 13.23 -8.86 -21.16
N SER A 91 13.71 -9.70 -22.09
CA SER A 91 12.86 -10.73 -22.69
C SER A 91 12.44 -11.84 -21.73
N ASP A 92 13.31 -12.21 -20.77
CA ASP A 92 13.00 -13.21 -19.75
C ASP A 92 12.16 -12.60 -18.61
N THR A 93 12.62 -11.47 -18.06
CA THR A 93 11.93 -10.78 -16.96
C THR A 93 10.55 -10.29 -17.38
N GLY A 94 10.42 -9.74 -18.58
CA GLY A 94 9.14 -9.29 -19.14
C GLY A 94 8.11 -10.43 -19.24
N LYS A 95 8.52 -11.65 -19.61
CA LYS A 95 7.61 -12.82 -19.58
C LYS A 95 7.12 -13.13 -18.17
N ARG A 96 8.02 -13.07 -17.18
CA ARG A 96 7.69 -13.30 -15.76
C ARG A 96 6.75 -12.22 -15.24
N ILE A 97 6.99 -10.95 -15.58
CA ILE A 97 6.11 -9.82 -15.23
C ILE A 97 4.72 -10.02 -15.83
N ARG A 98 4.60 -10.28 -17.14
CA ARG A 98 3.30 -10.52 -17.78
C ARG A 98 2.52 -11.67 -17.14
N GLY A 99 3.21 -12.75 -16.77
CA GLY A 99 2.60 -13.87 -16.05
C GLY A 99 2.03 -13.45 -14.69
N GLU A 100 2.78 -12.67 -13.91
CA GLU A 100 2.32 -12.15 -12.62
C GLU A 100 1.21 -11.09 -12.76
N VAL A 101 1.27 -10.23 -13.77
CA VAL A 101 0.21 -9.26 -14.09
C VAL A 101 -1.10 -10.00 -14.38
N ASN A 102 -1.06 -11.05 -15.20
CA ASN A 102 -2.24 -11.90 -15.44
C ASN A 102 -2.78 -12.51 -14.15
N ARG A 103 -1.91 -13.03 -13.26
CA ARG A 103 -2.33 -13.56 -11.96
C ARG A 103 -2.93 -12.49 -11.05
N TYR A 104 -2.36 -11.29 -11.04
CA TYR A 104 -2.86 -10.14 -10.28
C TYR A 104 -4.29 -9.80 -10.73
N PHE A 105 -4.52 -9.64 -12.03
CA PHE A 105 -5.85 -9.35 -12.57
C PHE A 105 -6.86 -10.48 -12.35
N GLN A 106 -6.43 -11.74 -12.44
CA GLN A 106 -7.30 -12.88 -12.10
C GLN A 106 -7.75 -12.86 -10.63
N ARG A 107 -6.90 -12.39 -9.71
CA ARG A 107 -7.26 -12.26 -8.29
C ARG A 107 -8.26 -11.15 -8.03
N LEU A 108 -8.25 -10.07 -8.82
CA LEU A 108 -9.23 -8.99 -8.75
C LEU A 108 -10.63 -9.41 -9.23
N GLY A 109 -10.73 -10.46 -10.06
CA GLY A 109 -11.95 -10.88 -10.74
C GLY A 109 -12.93 -11.73 -9.90
N LYS A 110 -13.88 -11.06 -9.24
CA LYS A 110 -15.33 -11.41 -9.16
C LYS A 110 -16.22 -10.22 -8.73
N ASN A 111 -15.66 -9.13 -8.19
CA ASN A 111 -16.44 -8.01 -7.64
C ASN A 111 -16.03 -6.58 -8.08
N ASN A 112 -15.06 -6.33 -8.97
CA ASN A 112 -14.79 -4.96 -9.44
C ASN A 112 -14.10 -4.86 -10.83
N PHE A 113 -14.43 -3.76 -11.51
CA PHE A 113 -13.91 -3.12 -12.74
C PHE A 113 -12.63 -3.70 -13.36
N PHE A 114 -12.70 -4.81 -14.09
CA PHE A 114 -11.79 -5.01 -15.21
C PHE A 114 -12.30 -4.13 -16.36
N ASP A 115 -11.65 -3.00 -16.65
CA ASP A 115 -11.79 -2.41 -17.99
C ASP A 115 -10.80 -3.17 -18.88
N PRO A 116 -11.27 -3.94 -19.89
CA PRO A 116 -10.40 -4.60 -20.86
C PRO A 116 -9.47 -3.63 -21.62
N ARG A 117 -9.65 -2.31 -21.43
CA ARG A 117 -8.81 -1.24 -21.97
C ARG A 117 -7.63 -0.86 -21.09
N GLU A 118 -7.49 -1.39 -19.87
CA GLU A 118 -6.31 -1.10 -19.05
C GLU A 118 -5.05 -1.61 -19.78
N ASP A 119 -4.14 -0.67 -20.05
CA ASP A 119 -2.88 -0.96 -20.72
C ASP A 119 -1.93 -1.69 -19.75
N THR A 120 -2.07 -3.01 -19.70
CA THR A 120 -1.25 -3.88 -18.86
C THR A 120 0.23 -3.87 -19.22
N SER A 121 0.60 -3.33 -20.40
CA SER A 121 2.00 -3.19 -20.79
C SER A 121 2.74 -2.16 -19.94
N LYS A 122 2.02 -1.21 -19.31
CA LYS A 122 2.60 -0.23 -18.36
C LYS A 122 3.36 -0.90 -17.22
N PHE A 123 2.82 -2.01 -16.68
CA PHE A 123 3.49 -2.77 -15.62
C PHE A 123 4.86 -3.26 -16.07
N GLU A 124 4.93 -3.85 -17.26
CA GLU A 124 6.19 -4.36 -17.83
C GLU A 124 7.17 -3.21 -18.09
N SER A 125 6.73 -2.16 -18.77
CA SER A 125 7.55 -0.97 -19.06
C SER A 125 8.16 -0.35 -17.81
N ILE A 126 7.33 -0.10 -16.78
CA ILE A 126 7.76 0.54 -15.53
C ILE A 126 8.73 -0.37 -14.76
N ILE A 127 8.40 -1.65 -14.58
CA ILE A 127 9.21 -2.56 -13.78
C ILE A 127 10.54 -2.87 -14.49
N CYS A 128 10.54 -3.06 -15.82
CA CYS A 128 11.77 -3.26 -16.58
C CYS A 128 12.66 -2.02 -16.56
N ALA A 129 12.10 -0.82 -16.76
CA ALA A 129 12.87 0.43 -16.62
C ALA A 129 13.54 0.54 -15.24
N TYR A 130 12.81 0.19 -14.18
CA TYR A 130 13.33 0.23 -12.81
C TYR A 130 14.48 -0.77 -12.61
N LEU A 131 14.30 -2.03 -13.02
CA LEU A 131 15.30 -3.08 -12.87
C LEU A 131 16.57 -2.79 -13.69
N ASN A 132 16.40 -2.35 -14.94
CA ASN A 132 17.51 -2.03 -15.83
C ASN A 132 18.29 -0.78 -15.37
N SER A 133 17.63 0.13 -14.65
CA SER A 133 18.29 1.29 -14.02
C SER A 133 18.99 0.91 -12.70
N ASN A 134 18.65 -0.25 -12.12
CA ASN A 134 19.12 -0.72 -10.81
C ASN A 134 19.63 -2.16 -10.89
N ASN A 135 20.73 -2.37 -11.63
CA ASN A 135 21.27 -3.69 -11.99
C ASN A 135 21.59 -4.66 -10.83
N GLN A 136 21.59 -4.18 -9.58
CA GLN A 136 21.81 -5.01 -8.38
C GLN A 136 20.51 -5.63 -7.84
N ILE A 137 19.36 -5.18 -8.33
CA ILE A 137 18.05 -5.60 -7.83
C ILE A 137 17.50 -6.71 -8.71
N GLU A 138 17.24 -7.86 -8.10
CA GLU A 138 16.56 -8.96 -8.77
C GLU A 138 15.04 -8.78 -8.79
N TYR A 139 14.42 -9.24 -9.87
CA TYR A 139 12.96 -9.22 -10.01
C TYR A 139 12.27 -10.10 -8.95
N LYS A 140 11.28 -9.52 -8.28
CA LYS A 140 10.37 -10.20 -7.35
C LYS A 140 8.93 -10.06 -7.84
N PRO A 141 8.10 -11.13 -7.77
CA PRO A 141 6.69 -11.06 -8.15
C PRO A 141 5.91 -9.91 -7.49
N SER A 142 6.26 -9.58 -6.23
CA SER A 142 5.65 -8.49 -5.47
C SER A 142 5.75 -7.13 -6.15
N PHE A 143 6.68 -6.93 -7.10
CA PHE A 143 6.82 -5.67 -7.82
C PHE A 143 5.57 -5.34 -8.64
N VAL A 144 4.82 -6.34 -9.11
CA VAL A 144 3.55 -6.10 -9.80
C VAL A 144 2.54 -5.46 -8.84
N GLN A 145 2.36 -6.02 -7.64
CA GLN A 145 1.41 -5.48 -6.66
C GLN A 145 1.87 -4.15 -6.06
N MET A 146 3.19 -3.93 -5.96
CA MET A 146 3.76 -2.63 -5.56
C MET A 146 3.59 -1.55 -6.63
N CYS A 147 3.65 -1.93 -7.92
CA CYS A 147 3.46 -1.02 -9.05
C CYS A 147 1.97 -0.73 -9.31
N ALA A 148 1.08 -1.67 -9.00
CA ALA A 148 -0.34 -1.59 -9.34
C ALA A 148 -1.04 -0.31 -8.86
N PRO A 149 -0.88 0.15 -7.60
CA PRO A 149 -1.50 1.40 -7.15
C PRO A 149 -1.18 2.59 -8.04
N PHE A 150 0.07 2.69 -8.54
CA PHE A 150 0.48 3.79 -9.41
C PHE A 150 -0.09 3.64 -10.83
N VAL A 151 -0.05 2.43 -11.40
CA VAL A 151 -0.58 2.18 -12.75
C VAL A 151 -2.09 2.43 -12.82
N HIS A 152 -2.85 2.06 -11.78
CA HIS A 152 -4.30 2.23 -11.76
C HIS A 152 -4.74 3.68 -11.60
N ILE A 153 -4.00 4.51 -10.85
CA ILE A 153 -4.45 5.88 -10.53
C ILE A 153 -3.74 6.96 -11.35
N ILE A 154 -2.49 6.75 -11.77
CA ILE A 154 -1.68 7.76 -12.48
C ILE A 154 -1.81 7.52 -13.99
N PRO A 155 -2.43 8.45 -14.75
CA PRO A 155 -2.62 8.27 -16.18
C PRO A 155 -1.30 8.18 -16.96
N GLU A 156 -0.36 9.08 -16.65
CA GLU A 156 0.92 9.20 -17.31
C GLU A 156 1.92 8.13 -16.81
N GLU A 157 2.37 7.26 -17.72
CA GLU A 157 3.28 6.14 -17.40
C GLU A 157 4.60 6.60 -16.75
N TYR A 158 5.19 7.70 -17.22
CA TYR A 158 6.43 8.22 -16.65
C TYR A 158 6.25 8.72 -15.20
N ASP A 159 5.12 9.34 -14.88
CA ASP A 159 4.83 9.78 -13.50
C ASP A 159 4.58 8.57 -12.59
N ALA A 160 3.91 7.53 -13.10
CA ALA A 160 3.76 6.26 -12.41
C ALA A 160 5.11 5.60 -12.13
N TYR A 161 6.03 5.61 -13.10
CA TYR A 161 7.40 5.15 -12.93
C TYR A 161 8.14 5.89 -11.82
N TYR A 162 8.17 7.23 -11.84
CA TYR A 162 8.92 7.98 -10.82
C TYR A 162 8.29 7.86 -9.42
N CYS A 163 6.97 7.68 -9.31
CA CYS A 163 6.34 7.36 -8.04
C CYS A 163 6.73 5.97 -7.53
N PHE A 164 6.73 4.98 -8.42
CA PHE A 164 7.18 3.62 -8.11
C PHE A 164 8.66 3.60 -7.70
N GLU A 165 9.54 4.21 -8.48
CA GLU A 165 10.97 4.35 -8.19
C GLU A 165 11.17 5.02 -6.82
N SER A 166 10.53 6.16 -6.57
CA SER A 166 10.66 6.87 -5.27
C SER A 166 10.25 6.00 -4.08
N LEU A 167 9.16 5.25 -4.19
CA LEU A 167 8.76 4.32 -3.14
C LEU A 167 9.80 3.21 -2.93
N MET A 168 10.26 2.60 -4.02
CA MET A 168 11.22 1.51 -3.96
C MET A 168 12.57 1.97 -3.38
N THR A 169 13.04 3.17 -3.74
CA THR A 169 14.24 3.79 -3.14
C THR A 169 14.07 3.97 -1.64
N LYS A 170 12.93 4.47 -1.15
CA LYS A 170 12.68 4.63 0.30
C LYS A 170 12.71 3.28 1.05
N ILE A 171 12.18 2.22 0.45
CA ILE A 171 12.21 0.87 1.02
C ILE A 171 13.65 0.32 1.06
N GLU A 172 14.42 0.55 -0.01
CA GLU A 172 15.81 0.11 -0.10
C GLU A 172 16.70 0.87 0.88
N ASP A 173 16.56 2.21 0.95
CA ASP A 173 17.27 3.07 1.90
C ASP A 173 17.05 2.58 3.34
N TYR A 174 15.79 2.29 3.71
CA TYR A 174 15.48 1.74 5.02
C TYR A 174 16.10 0.35 5.23
N SER A 175 16.07 -0.51 4.21
CA SER A 175 16.62 -1.87 4.26
C SER A 175 18.16 -1.92 4.28
N SER A 176 18.82 -0.87 3.78
CA SER A 176 20.27 -0.72 3.83
C SER A 176 20.78 -0.50 5.27
N VAL A 177 19.96 0.12 6.11
CA VAL A 177 20.24 0.37 7.53
C VAL A 177 19.69 -0.75 8.42
N HIS A 178 18.53 -1.30 8.06
CA HIS A 178 17.84 -2.33 8.83
C HIS A 178 17.73 -3.61 8.02
N SER A 179 18.56 -4.60 8.32
CA SER A 179 18.48 -5.90 7.66
C SER A 179 17.11 -6.54 7.86
N THR A 180 16.71 -7.41 6.93
CA THR A 180 15.42 -8.11 7.02
C THR A 180 15.26 -8.88 8.33
N ASN A 181 16.33 -9.53 8.78
CA ASN A 181 16.30 -10.30 10.02
C ASN A 181 16.10 -9.39 11.24
N GLN A 182 16.69 -8.20 11.25
CA GLN A 182 16.47 -7.21 12.31
C GLN A 182 15.02 -6.72 12.31
N GLN A 183 14.47 -6.40 11.14
CA GLN A 183 13.08 -5.96 11.02
C GLN A 183 12.09 -7.04 11.48
N VAL A 184 12.29 -8.30 11.05
CA VAL A 184 11.47 -9.44 11.48
C VAL A 184 11.61 -9.68 12.98
N ALA A 185 12.84 -9.70 13.52
CA ALA A 185 13.05 -9.89 14.95
C ALA A 185 12.39 -8.79 15.80
N GLN A 186 12.49 -7.54 15.36
CA GLN A 186 11.83 -6.42 16.01
C GLN A 186 10.30 -6.59 15.99
N PHE A 187 9.72 -6.92 14.84
CA PHE A 187 8.29 -7.20 14.72
C PHE A 187 7.84 -8.32 15.67
N LEU A 188 8.58 -9.43 15.73
CA LEU A 188 8.23 -10.56 16.61
C LEU A 188 8.37 -10.20 18.09
N SER A 189 9.32 -9.36 18.44
CA SER A 189 9.44 -8.84 19.80
C SER A 189 8.21 -8.02 20.20
N TYR A 190 7.72 -7.14 19.31
CA TYR A 190 6.49 -6.40 19.52
C TYR A 190 5.25 -7.30 19.53
N PHE A 191 5.20 -8.31 18.66
CA PHE A 191 4.09 -9.26 18.62
C PHE A 191 3.99 -10.02 19.94
N ARG A 192 5.09 -10.61 20.40
CA ARG A 192 5.15 -11.37 21.66
C ARG A 192 4.79 -10.51 22.87
N ALA A 193 5.21 -9.24 22.89
CA ALA A 193 4.90 -8.33 23.99
C ALA A 193 3.45 -7.82 23.97
N GLY A 194 2.90 -7.52 22.79
CA GLY A 194 1.57 -6.93 22.65
C GLY A 194 0.43 -7.96 22.65
N PHE A 195 0.69 -9.16 22.14
CA PHE A 195 -0.34 -10.19 21.91
C PHE A 195 0.22 -11.59 22.20
N PRO A 196 0.65 -11.88 23.45
CA PRO A 196 1.32 -13.14 23.80
C PRO A 196 0.48 -14.38 23.48
N ASP A 197 -0.84 -14.35 23.75
CA ASP A 197 -1.71 -15.51 23.52
C ASP A 197 -1.82 -15.86 22.02
N MET A 198 -2.02 -14.85 21.16
CA MET A 198 -2.07 -15.05 19.72
C MET A 198 -0.71 -15.46 19.14
N TYR A 199 0.37 -14.93 19.71
CA TYR A 199 1.74 -15.34 19.35
C TYR A 199 1.97 -16.82 19.69
N SER A 200 1.56 -17.27 20.87
CA SER A 200 1.63 -18.69 21.26
C SER A 200 0.75 -19.59 20.40
N ASN A 201 -0.48 -19.17 20.06
CA ASN A 201 -1.32 -19.92 19.13
C ASN A 201 -0.65 -20.13 17.77
N PHE A 202 0.03 -19.10 17.25
CA PHE A 202 0.77 -19.24 15.99
C PHE A 202 2.01 -20.14 16.11
N GLU A 203 2.65 -20.19 17.29
CA GLU A 203 3.73 -21.15 17.57
C GLU A 203 3.18 -22.58 17.61
N ASP A 204 2.04 -22.81 18.28
CA ASP A 204 1.40 -24.11 18.41
C ASP A 204 0.90 -24.63 17.04
N GLU A 205 0.38 -23.76 16.19
CA GLU A 205 0.00 -24.05 14.80
C GLU A 205 1.19 -24.08 13.83
N GLU A 206 2.44 -24.03 14.33
CA GLU A 206 3.68 -24.11 13.54
C GLU A 206 3.74 -23.08 12.38
N ILE A 207 3.19 -21.88 12.58
CA ILE A 207 3.20 -20.82 11.57
C ILE A 207 4.63 -20.29 11.39
N ASN A 208 5.13 -20.33 10.14
CA ASN A 208 6.43 -19.75 9.82
C ASN A 208 6.34 -18.21 9.81
N PHE A 209 6.63 -17.60 10.96
CA PHE A 209 6.62 -16.15 11.13
C PHE A 209 7.51 -15.42 10.11
N SER A 210 8.73 -15.90 9.90
CA SER A 210 9.69 -15.22 9.03
C SER A 210 9.21 -15.16 7.58
N GLU A 211 8.47 -16.17 7.12
CA GLU A 211 7.92 -16.23 5.77
C GLU A 211 6.95 -15.06 5.52
N PHE A 212 5.88 -14.97 6.30
CA PHE A 212 4.84 -13.97 6.03
C PHE A 212 5.24 -12.56 6.48
N VAL A 213 5.92 -12.42 7.62
CA VAL A 213 6.31 -11.10 8.17
C VAL A 213 7.28 -10.41 7.23
N SER A 214 8.25 -11.13 6.67
CA SER A 214 9.21 -10.53 5.73
C SER A 214 8.53 -9.98 4.47
N ILE A 215 7.48 -10.65 3.98
CA ILE A 215 6.69 -10.20 2.82
C ILE A 215 5.85 -8.98 3.20
N TRP A 216 5.15 -9.03 4.35
CA TRP A 216 4.33 -7.93 4.84
C TRP A 216 5.15 -6.65 4.95
N LEU A 217 6.30 -6.72 5.62
CA LEU A 217 7.17 -5.57 5.88
C LEU A 217 7.81 -5.00 4.60
N LYS A 218 8.32 -5.85 3.71
CA LYS A 218 9.04 -5.39 2.50
C LYS A 218 8.14 -4.92 1.38
N ALA A 219 6.94 -5.47 1.28
CA ALA A 219 5.99 -5.14 0.22
C ALA A 219 4.82 -4.28 0.73
N LEU A 220 4.96 -3.68 1.92
CA LEU A 220 3.98 -2.75 2.50
C LEU A 220 2.55 -3.27 2.44
N LEU A 221 2.38 -4.58 2.67
CA LEU A 221 1.13 -5.35 2.55
C LEU A 221 0.45 -5.35 1.16
N ALA A 222 1.02 -4.71 0.14
CA ALA A 222 0.41 -4.58 -1.18
C ALA A 222 0.05 -5.92 -1.84
N PRO A 223 0.83 -7.01 -1.70
CA PRO A 223 0.44 -8.31 -2.25
C PRO A 223 -0.78 -8.94 -1.58
N GLN A 224 -1.04 -8.59 -0.31
CA GLN A 224 -1.99 -9.32 0.55
C GLN A 224 -3.30 -8.59 0.77
N LEU A 225 -3.30 -7.26 0.68
CA LEU A 225 -4.49 -6.43 0.84
C LEU A 225 -5.23 -6.22 -0.49
N PRO A 226 -6.56 -6.05 -0.45
CA PRO A 226 -7.31 -5.48 -1.57
C PRO A 226 -6.77 -4.11 -1.99
N LEU A 227 -6.86 -3.78 -3.28
CA LEU A 227 -6.31 -2.53 -3.83
C LEU A 227 -6.86 -1.27 -3.14
N SER A 228 -8.16 -1.25 -2.82
CA SER A 228 -8.82 -0.17 -2.06
C SER A 228 -8.12 0.08 -0.72
N CYS A 229 -7.80 -1.00 0.01
CA CYS A 229 -7.10 -0.93 1.27
C CYS A 229 -5.66 -0.43 1.10
N VAL A 230 -4.94 -0.89 0.06
CA VAL A 230 -3.59 -0.43 -0.25
C VAL A 230 -3.57 1.08 -0.55
N LEU A 231 -4.47 1.55 -1.43
CA LEU A 231 -4.58 2.97 -1.77
C LEU A 231 -4.84 3.82 -0.52
N ARG A 232 -5.81 3.42 0.32
CA ARG A 232 -6.12 4.15 1.55
C ARG A 232 -4.98 4.11 2.56
N LEU A 233 -4.27 3.00 2.68
CA LEU A 233 -3.14 2.86 3.60
C LEU A 233 -1.96 3.72 3.15
N TRP A 234 -1.68 3.74 1.84
CA TRP A 234 -0.59 4.52 1.27
C TRP A 234 -0.86 6.03 1.28
N ASP A 235 -2.12 6.47 1.28
CA ASP A 235 -2.48 7.87 1.61
C ASP A 235 -1.88 8.29 2.97
N VAL A 236 -1.90 7.39 3.97
CA VAL A 236 -1.29 7.64 5.29
C VAL A 236 0.22 7.57 5.21
N TYR A 237 0.78 6.52 4.61
CA TYR A 237 2.24 6.35 4.57
C TYR A 237 2.94 7.51 3.89
N PHE A 238 2.45 7.97 2.75
CA PHE A 238 3.09 9.08 2.04
C PHE A 238 2.89 10.41 2.76
N SER A 239 1.90 10.51 3.65
CA SER A 239 1.73 11.66 4.54
C SER A 239 2.75 11.71 5.69
N MET A 240 3.45 10.61 5.95
CA MET A 240 4.41 10.45 7.04
C MET A 240 5.85 10.45 6.50
N PRO A 241 6.79 11.16 7.13
CA PRO A 241 8.19 11.08 6.73
C PRO A 241 8.79 9.68 6.96
N ASP A 242 8.47 9.04 8.09
CA ASP A 242 9.10 7.79 8.54
C ASP A 242 8.10 6.62 8.60
N PHE A 243 7.33 6.43 7.52
CA PHE A 243 6.28 5.40 7.50
C PHE A 243 6.83 3.97 7.68
N MET A 244 8.10 3.72 7.36
CA MET A 244 8.74 2.40 7.54
C MET A 244 8.86 2.00 9.02
N GLU A 245 9.10 2.96 9.92
CA GLU A 245 9.14 2.71 11.37
C GLU A 245 7.72 2.50 11.94
N PHE A 246 6.72 3.13 11.33
CA PHE A 246 5.32 2.97 11.69
C PHE A 246 4.72 1.65 11.19
N HIS A 247 5.20 1.15 10.04
CA HIS A 247 4.63 0.01 9.33
C HIS A 247 4.48 -1.28 10.17
N PRO A 248 5.45 -1.70 11.01
CA PRO A 248 5.28 -2.86 11.90
C PRO A 248 4.04 -2.79 12.79
N PHE A 249 3.67 -1.60 13.25
CA PHE A 249 2.48 -1.43 14.10
C PHE A 249 1.18 -1.56 13.32
N VAL A 250 1.17 -1.20 12.03
CA VAL A 250 0.04 -1.47 11.13
C VAL A 250 -0.12 -2.97 10.94
N CYS A 251 0.97 -3.69 10.67
CA CYS A 251 0.96 -5.16 10.56
C CYS A 251 0.40 -5.83 11.83
N LEU A 252 0.85 -5.40 13.02
CA LEU A 252 0.32 -5.89 14.30
C LEU A 252 -1.15 -5.52 14.49
N SER A 253 -1.56 -4.31 14.10
CA SER A 253 -2.95 -3.90 14.19
C SER A 253 -3.86 -4.74 13.30
N ILE A 254 -3.38 -5.19 12.15
CA ILE A 254 -4.14 -6.10 11.27
C ILE A 254 -4.29 -7.47 11.94
N LEU A 255 -3.21 -8.03 12.49
CA LEU A 255 -3.31 -9.31 13.21
C LEU A 255 -4.28 -9.20 14.39
N SER A 256 -4.20 -8.11 15.17
CA SER A 256 -5.12 -7.85 16.27
C SER A 256 -6.57 -7.69 15.81
N TYR A 257 -6.80 -7.10 14.65
CA TYR A 257 -8.15 -6.95 14.08
C TYR A 257 -8.72 -8.30 13.63
N LEU A 258 -7.87 -9.22 13.19
CA LEU A 258 -8.25 -10.56 12.74
C LEU A 258 -8.22 -11.60 13.86
N LYS A 259 -7.84 -11.23 15.10
CA LYS A 259 -7.63 -12.15 16.23
C LYS A 259 -8.76 -13.17 16.36
N ASP A 260 -9.99 -12.70 16.54
CA ASP A 260 -11.15 -13.57 16.77
C ASP A 260 -11.45 -14.48 15.57
N SER A 261 -11.06 -14.08 14.35
CA SER A 261 -11.22 -14.90 13.13
C SER A 261 -10.09 -15.90 12.93
N LEU A 262 -8.97 -15.75 13.63
CA LEU A 262 -7.77 -16.59 13.49
C LEU A 262 -7.63 -17.61 14.63
N GLU A 263 -8.19 -17.34 15.81
CA GLU A 263 -8.03 -18.19 17.00
C GLU A 263 -8.59 -19.62 16.84
N GLU A 264 -9.59 -19.82 15.98
CA GLU A 264 -10.23 -21.12 15.76
C GLU A 264 -9.75 -21.84 14.48
N LEU A 265 -8.78 -21.27 13.76
CA LEU A 265 -8.31 -21.79 12.48
C LEU A 265 -7.08 -22.68 12.63
N GLU A 266 -6.99 -23.72 11.80
CA GLU A 266 -5.79 -24.56 11.72
C GLU A 266 -4.71 -23.91 10.82
N HIS A 267 -3.47 -24.38 10.91
CA HIS A 267 -2.30 -23.93 10.14
C HIS A 267 -2.61 -23.48 8.70
N SER A 268 -3.29 -24.34 7.93
CA SER A 268 -3.54 -24.09 6.50
C SER A 268 -4.52 -22.94 6.26
N GLU A 269 -5.48 -22.75 7.15
CA GLU A 269 -6.51 -21.70 7.09
C GLU A 269 -5.93 -20.36 7.57
N ILE A 270 -5.13 -20.38 8.65
CA ILE A 270 -4.37 -19.20 9.09
C ILE A 270 -3.50 -18.69 7.94
N LYS A 271 -2.74 -19.58 7.27
CA LYS A 271 -1.93 -19.18 6.10
C LYS A 271 -2.82 -18.62 4.98
N ALA A 272 -3.97 -19.24 4.70
CA ALA A 272 -4.87 -18.74 3.67
C ALA A 272 -5.33 -17.29 3.94
N VAL A 273 -5.64 -16.94 5.19
CA VAL A 273 -6.02 -15.59 5.59
C VAL A 273 -4.82 -14.63 5.56
N ILE A 274 -3.67 -15.01 6.11
CA ILE A 274 -2.47 -14.14 6.19
C ILE A 274 -1.93 -13.76 4.79
N PHE A 275 -2.01 -14.68 3.83
CA PHE A 275 -1.57 -14.45 2.45
C PHE A 275 -2.67 -13.89 1.55
N ARG A 276 -3.88 -13.69 2.07
CA ARG A 276 -4.99 -13.03 1.38
C ARG A 276 -5.91 -12.37 2.41
N LEU A 277 -5.53 -11.16 2.79
CA LEU A 277 -6.27 -10.40 3.79
C LEU A 277 -7.65 -9.98 3.25
N PRO A 278 -8.68 -9.91 4.11
CA PRO A 278 -10.00 -9.43 3.71
C PRO A 278 -10.01 -7.91 3.51
N GLU A 279 -11.15 -7.37 3.09
CA GLU A 279 -11.37 -5.91 3.16
C GLU A 279 -11.29 -5.44 4.62
N LEU A 280 -10.54 -4.37 4.86
CA LEU A 280 -10.32 -3.84 6.19
C LEU A 280 -10.82 -2.39 6.29
N ASP A 281 -11.31 -2.01 7.47
CA ASP A 281 -11.42 -0.59 7.81
C ASP A 281 -10.03 -0.03 8.12
N VAL A 282 -9.33 0.40 7.08
CA VAL A 282 -7.96 0.94 7.17
C VAL A 282 -7.85 2.11 8.15
N SER A 283 -8.90 2.92 8.32
CA SER A 283 -8.86 4.05 9.28
C SER A 283 -8.81 3.54 10.71
N SER A 284 -9.62 2.53 11.04
CA SER A 284 -9.58 1.86 12.35
C SER A 284 -8.24 1.14 12.59
N ILE A 285 -7.71 0.45 11.57
CA ILE A 285 -6.38 -0.19 11.63
C ILE A 285 -5.29 0.84 11.93
N VAL A 286 -5.25 1.96 11.20
CA VAL A 286 -4.22 3.00 11.40
C VAL A 286 -4.35 3.64 12.79
N ASN A 287 -5.57 3.94 13.24
CA ASN A 287 -5.79 4.50 14.57
C ASN A 287 -5.33 3.56 15.69
N HIS A 288 -5.61 2.26 15.55
CA HIS A 288 -5.13 1.27 16.50
C HIS A 288 -3.61 1.11 16.46
N ALA A 289 -2.99 1.10 15.27
CA ALA A 289 -1.54 1.08 15.09
C ALA A 289 -0.83 2.26 15.78
N VAL A 290 -1.39 3.48 15.69
CA VAL A 290 -0.87 4.66 16.41
C VAL A 290 -0.90 4.45 17.92
N ASN A 291 -1.95 3.84 18.46
CA ASN A 291 -2.04 3.53 19.88
C ASN A 291 -1.05 2.44 20.30
N LEU A 292 -0.84 1.41 19.46
CA LEU A 292 0.15 0.36 19.70
C LEU A 292 1.57 0.93 19.75
N GLN A 293 1.91 1.79 18.80
CA GLN A 293 3.21 2.47 18.77
C GLN A 293 3.47 3.23 20.08
N ARG A 294 2.53 4.08 20.50
CA ARG A 294 2.65 4.84 21.76
C ARG A 294 2.82 3.92 22.98
N LYS A 295 2.05 2.83 23.06
CA LYS A 295 2.14 1.87 24.19
C LYS A 295 3.52 1.21 24.23
N ILE A 296 4.05 0.78 23.09
CA ILE A 296 5.34 0.10 23.00
C ILE A 296 6.49 1.07 23.28
N ASP A 297 6.41 2.31 22.81
CA ASP A 297 7.43 3.32 23.10
C ASP A 297 7.49 3.67 24.59
N LEU A 298 6.35 3.65 25.29
CA LEU A 298 6.31 3.80 26.76
C LEU A 298 6.93 2.64 27.52
N LEU A 299 7.04 1.45 26.93
CA LEU A 299 7.68 0.27 27.55
C LEU A 299 9.20 0.23 27.34
N LYS A 300 9.75 1.12 26.51
CA LYS A 300 11.19 1.25 26.26
C LYS A 300 11.89 2.23 27.22
N PHE A 301 11.14 2.86 28.12
CA PHE A 301 11.60 3.76 29.18
C PHE A 301 11.12 3.29 30.55
#